data_AF-A0A6G8NMB8-F1
#
_entry.id   AF-A0A6G8NMB8-F1
#
_cell.length_a   1.000
_cell.length_b   1.000
_cell.length_c   1.000
_cell.angle_alpha   90.00
_cell.angle_beta   90.00
_cell.angle_gamma   90.00
#
_symmetry.space_group_name_H-M   'P 1'
#
loop_
_entity.id
_entity.type
_entity.pdbx_description
1 polymer ?
#
loop_
_entity_poly.entity_id
_entity_poly.type
_entity_poly.pdbx_seq_one_letter_code
_entity_poly.pdbx_strand_id
1 'polypeptide(L)'
;MNKVFKSVWSEALGAWVAASELCRGREKGGGKTARAVALVIGLSVAGGAFAQSNGVTAGPNAVALHTTDIAVGPGATAQSKTKDAIAIGDAAKSIADGATAIGAGVTAAAVAAGTKGTDAANVNQLNKLREDVGADMRSLQRSAYSGVAAAMAMPNLMPSAPGKVVMAAGVGNFKGYGAFGAGATYRSDDGKWLMNGAVSLTGNGDAGVRAQVGYEF
;
A
#
# COMPACT_ATOMS: atom_id res chain seq x y z
N MET A 1 100.06 8.07 -1.93
CA MET A 1 99.13 8.30 -3.05
C MET A 1 97.84 7.53 -2.77
N ASN A 2 96.75 8.21 -2.44
CA ASN A 2 95.43 7.60 -2.28
C ASN A 2 94.43 8.57 -2.94
N LYS A 3 93.80 8.17 -4.05
CA LYS A 3 92.77 8.98 -4.71
C LYS A 3 91.42 8.47 -4.20
N VAL A 4 90.87 9.14 -3.19
CA VAL A 4 89.53 8.85 -2.69
C VAL A 4 88.54 9.53 -3.65
N PHE A 5 87.50 8.80 -4.04
CA PHE A 5 86.43 9.27 -4.93
C PHE A 5 85.09 8.94 -4.27
N LYS A 6 84.09 9.81 -4.45
CA LYS A 6 82.73 9.55 -3.99
C LYS A 6 81.84 9.18 -5.16
N SER A 7 81.03 8.13 -5.00
CA SER A 7 79.97 7.80 -5.96
C SER A 7 78.80 8.75 -5.75
N VAL A 8 78.41 9.46 -6.81
CA VAL A 8 77.27 10.38 -6.81
C VAL A 8 76.29 9.92 -7.88
N TRP A 9 75.00 9.87 -7.53
CA TRP A 9 73.94 9.55 -8.48
C TRP A 9 73.69 10.75 -9.39
N SER A 10 73.76 10.56 -10.72
CA SER A 10 73.43 11.59 -11.70
C SER A 10 72.03 11.37 -12.26
N GLU A 11 71.08 12.22 -11.87
CA GLU A 11 69.68 12.12 -12.33
C GLU A 11 69.50 12.39 -13.83
N ALA A 12 70.39 13.18 -14.44
CA ALA A 12 70.34 13.44 -15.89
C ALA A 12 70.72 12.21 -16.74
N LEU A 13 71.51 11.29 -16.18
CA LEU A 13 72.00 10.09 -16.87
C LEU A 13 71.45 8.78 -16.29
N GLY A 14 70.74 8.82 -15.17
CA GLY A 14 70.17 7.65 -14.51
C GLY A 14 71.21 6.62 -14.04
N ALA A 15 72.41 7.07 -13.64
CA ALA A 15 73.50 6.17 -13.24
C ALA A 15 74.39 6.77 -12.14
N TRP A 16 75.12 5.90 -11.41
CA TRP A 16 76.14 6.30 -10.44
C TRP A 16 77.46 6.64 -11.14
N VAL A 17 78.01 7.83 -10.87
CA VAL A 17 79.27 8.32 -11.44
C VAL A 17 80.25 8.65 -10.32
N ALA A 18 81.53 8.30 -10.50
CA ALA A 18 82.58 8.63 -9.52
C ALA A 18 83.06 10.08 -9.71
N ALA A 19 82.93 10.91 -8.68
CA ALA A 19 83.39 12.30 -8.67
C ALA A 19 84.54 12.49 -7.67
N SER A 20 85.55 13.27 -8.08
CA SER A 20 86.71 13.61 -7.23
C SER A 20 86.33 14.67 -6.21
N GLU A 21 86.70 14.44 -4.95
CA GLU A 21 86.35 15.24 -3.77
C GLU A 21 87.01 16.63 -3.72
N LEU A 22 87.85 16.98 -4.68
CA LEU A 22 88.47 18.30 -4.82
C LEU A 22 87.61 19.31 -5.62
N CYS A 23 86.47 18.89 -6.19
CA CYS A 23 85.63 19.78 -6.99
C CYS A 23 84.69 20.62 -6.10
N ARG A 24 85.03 21.90 -5.90
CA ARG A 24 84.11 22.91 -5.33
C ARG A 24 83.00 23.24 -6.33
N GLY A 25 81.74 23.05 -5.93
CA GLY A 25 80.56 23.30 -6.75
C GLY A 25 80.37 24.78 -7.08
N ARG A 26 80.22 25.09 -8.38
CA ARG A 26 79.89 26.42 -8.89
C ARG A 26 78.38 26.55 -8.96
N GLU A 27 77.80 27.44 -8.15
CA GLU A 27 76.39 27.82 -8.25
C GLU A 27 76.14 28.54 -9.58
N LYS A 28 75.09 28.13 -10.30
CA LYS A 28 74.51 28.91 -11.39
C LYS A 28 72.98 28.84 -11.27
N GLY A 29 72.40 30.00 -10.99
CA GLY A 29 70.99 30.17 -10.67
C GLY A 29 70.04 30.12 -11.87
N GLY A 30 68.75 30.22 -11.51
CA GLY A 30 67.65 30.52 -12.41
C GLY A 30 66.78 29.30 -12.77
N GLY A 31 65.79 29.01 -11.93
CA GLY A 31 64.70 28.08 -12.25
C GLY A 31 63.75 27.91 -11.08
N LYS A 32 62.56 28.53 -11.14
CA LYS A 32 61.54 28.51 -10.09
C LYS A 32 60.94 27.10 -9.93
N THR A 33 60.96 26.53 -8.72
CA THR A 33 59.92 25.61 -8.20
C THR A 33 60.18 25.29 -6.72
N ALA A 34 59.50 25.98 -5.80
CA ALA A 34 59.41 25.58 -4.40
C ALA A 34 58.14 24.73 -4.18
N ARG A 35 58.30 23.42 -3.92
CA ARG A 35 57.33 22.50 -3.26
C ARG A 35 58.21 21.40 -2.62
N ALA A 36 58.17 21.06 -1.34
CA ALA A 36 57.08 20.70 -0.42
C ALA A 36 57.54 20.98 1.04
N VAL A 37 56.73 21.09 2.09
CA VAL A 37 55.67 20.19 2.57
C VAL A 37 54.69 21.00 3.44
N ALA A 38 53.39 20.90 3.16
CA ALA A 38 52.34 21.14 4.15
C ALA A 38 51.37 19.97 4.06
N LEU A 39 51.26 19.20 5.14
CA LEU A 39 50.28 18.15 5.32
C LEU A 39 48.88 18.80 5.34
N VAL A 40 48.11 18.63 4.26
CA VAL A 40 46.69 18.94 4.22
C VAL A 40 45.96 17.66 3.85
N ILE A 41 45.06 17.20 4.71
CA ILE A 41 44.06 16.20 4.37
C ILE A 41 43.20 16.80 3.26
N GLY A 42 43.49 16.45 2.02
CA GLY A 42 42.83 17.00 0.85
C GLY A 42 41.44 16.39 0.65
N LEU A 43 40.40 17.06 1.15
CA LEU A 43 39.07 16.99 0.52
C LEU A 43 39.05 18.06 -0.59
N SER A 44 39.58 17.72 -1.77
CA SER A 44 39.55 18.61 -2.92
C SER A 44 38.27 18.38 -3.73
N VAL A 45 37.26 19.24 -3.54
CA VAL A 45 36.25 19.48 -4.58
C VAL A 45 36.85 20.51 -5.54
N ALA A 46 37.52 20.04 -6.58
CA ALA A 46 37.95 20.86 -7.71
C ALA A 46 37.00 20.60 -8.89
N GLY A 47 36.25 21.62 -9.28
CA GLY A 47 35.26 21.57 -10.35
C GLY A 47 35.90 21.38 -11.73
N GLY A 48 35.40 20.38 -12.45
CA GLY A 48 35.47 20.21 -13.90
C GLY A 48 34.06 19.83 -14.37
N ALA A 49 33.59 20.46 -15.45
CA ALA A 49 32.18 20.53 -15.79
C ALA A 49 31.58 19.26 -16.43
N PHE A 50 30.28 19.07 -16.14
CA PHE A 50 29.23 18.32 -16.84
C PHE A 50 29.05 16.81 -16.53
N ALA A 51 28.13 16.54 -15.59
CA ALA A 51 27.03 15.59 -15.77
C ALA A 51 25.78 16.23 -15.13
N GLN A 52 24.58 15.96 -15.66
CA GLN A 52 23.29 16.52 -15.23
C GLN A 52 23.22 16.72 -13.71
N SER A 53 22.64 17.83 -13.25
CA SER A 53 22.30 17.99 -11.84
C SER A 53 21.36 16.87 -11.45
N ASN A 54 21.91 15.77 -10.94
CA ASN A 54 21.15 14.74 -10.26
C ASN A 54 20.60 15.38 -8.98
N GLY A 55 19.44 14.92 -8.52
CA GLY A 55 18.73 15.53 -7.41
C GLY A 55 19.49 15.49 -6.07
N VAL A 56 18.86 15.92 -4.99
CA VAL A 56 19.49 15.97 -3.67
C VAL A 56 19.76 14.56 -3.16
N THR A 57 21.00 14.22 -2.83
CA THR A 57 21.35 12.95 -2.18
C THR A 57 22.08 13.17 -0.87
N ALA A 58 21.72 12.43 0.18
CA ALA A 58 22.42 12.46 1.47
C ALA A 58 22.40 11.09 2.16
N GLY A 59 23.55 10.46 2.32
CA GLY A 59 23.68 9.11 2.87
C GLY A 59 24.50 8.22 1.93
N PRO A 60 25.23 7.22 2.47
CA PRO A 60 26.02 6.34 1.65
C PRO A 60 25.13 5.61 0.64
N ASN A 61 25.51 5.63 -0.63
CA ASN A 61 24.78 5.00 -1.75
C ASN A 61 23.36 5.57 -2.01
N ALA A 62 23.04 6.79 -1.58
CA ALA A 62 21.77 7.43 -1.94
C ALA A 62 21.76 7.92 -3.40
N VAL A 63 20.64 7.78 -4.12
CA VAL A 63 20.52 8.11 -5.55
C VAL A 63 19.26 8.93 -5.82
N ALA A 64 19.42 10.11 -6.43
CA ALA A 64 18.34 10.95 -6.91
C ALA A 64 18.52 11.16 -8.42
N LEU A 65 17.61 10.64 -9.25
CA LEU A 65 17.82 10.51 -10.70
C LEU A 65 17.64 11.83 -11.44
N HIS A 66 16.55 12.54 -11.18
CA HIS A 66 16.27 13.83 -11.78
C HIS A 66 16.67 14.97 -10.85
N THR A 67 16.90 16.17 -11.38
CA THR A 67 17.32 17.36 -10.61
C THR A 67 16.41 17.68 -9.43
N THR A 68 15.14 17.33 -9.53
CA THR A 68 14.15 17.60 -8.49
C THR A 68 13.85 16.38 -7.61
N ASP A 69 14.54 15.25 -7.83
CA ASP A 69 14.45 14.09 -6.96
C ASP A 69 15.24 14.32 -5.66
N ILE A 70 14.84 13.69 -4.56
CA ILE A 70 15.49 13.82 -3.25
C ILE A 70 15.63 12.44 -2.61
N ALA A 71 16.86 12.00 -2.33
CA ALA A 71 17.14 10.71 -1.68
C ALA A 71 18.01 10.89 -0.42
N VAL A 72 17.46 10.63 0.77
CA VAL A 72 18.13 10.89 2.05
C VAL A 72 18.08 9.66 2.97
N GLY A 73 19.21 9.01 3.20
CA GLY A 73 19.35 7.79 4.00
C GLY A 73 20.32 6.80 3.36
N PRO A 74 20.94 5.88 4.11
CA PRO A 74 21.76 4.83 3.52
C PRO A 74 20.96 4.04 2.48
N GLY A 75 21.44 4.02 1.23
CA GLY A 75 20.78 3.33 0.12
C GLY A 75 19.41 3.88 -0.31
N ALA A 76 19.00 5.09 0.11
CA ALA A 76 17.75 5.70 -0.33
C ALA A 76 17.75 6.02 -1.84
N THR A 77 16.64 5.82 -2.55
CA THR A 77 16.58 6.00 -4.01
C THR A 77 15.31 6.72 -4.48
N ALA A 78 15.48 7.93 -5.00
CA ALA A 78 14.43 8.71 -5.63
C ALA A 78 14.66 8.75 -7.15
N GLN A 79 13.77 8.15 -7.91
CA GLN A 79 13.91 7.94 -9.35
C GLN A 79 12.57 8.22 -10.02
N SER A 80 12.17 9.49 -10.10
CA SER A 80 10.99 9.87 -10.89
C SER A 80 11.21 9.55 -12.37
N LYS A 81 10.18 9.66 -13.21
CA LYS A 81 10.26 9.58 -14.68
C LYS A 81 10.50 10.94 -15.33
N THR A 82 9.95 11.99 -14.77
CA THR A 82 10.07 13.36 -15.25
C THR A 82 10.57 14.27 -14.13
N LYS A 83 10.04 14.13 -12.91
CA LYS A 83 10.41 14.98 -11.77
C LYS A 83 9.79 14.55 -10.44
N ASP A 84 10.39 15.06 -9.37
CA ASP A 84 9.81 15.24 -8.04
C ASP A 84 9.58 13.93 -7.24
N ALA A 85 10.43 12.91 -7.40
CA ALA A 85 10.42 11.74 -6.52
C ALA A 85 11.20 12.01 -5.23
N ILE A 86 10.71 11.56 -4.08
CA ILE A 86 11.37 11.79 -2.78
C ILE A 86 11.47 10.46 -2.01
N ALA A 87 12.67 10.05 -1.60
CA ALA A 87 12.94 8.82 -0.89
C ALA A 87 13.77 9.09 0.38
N ILE A 88 13.22 8.91 1.58
CA ILE A 88 13.89 9.30 2.84
C ILE A 88 13.83 8.16 3.87
N GLY A 89 14.97 7.57 4.23
CA GLY A 89 15.09 6.44 5.15
C GLY A 89 16.06 5.37 4.66
N ASP A 90 16.47 4.45 5.55
CA ASP A 90 17.32 3.31 5.17
C ASP A 90 16.63 2.49 4.08
N ALA A 91 17.27 2.41 2.90
CA ALA A 91 16.74 1.78 1.69
C ALA A 91 15.34 2.27 1.22
N ALA A 92 14.89 3.48 1.60
CA ALA A 92 13.63 4.03 1.12
C ALA A 92 13.64 4.24 -0.40
N LYS A 93 12.52 4.01 -1.10
CA LYS A 93 12.49 4.07 -2.56
C LYS A 93 11.25 4.74 -3.14
N SER A 94 11.42 5.83 -3.88
CA SER A 94 10.34 6.49 -4.62
C SER A 94 10.64 6.48 -6.12
N ILE A 95 9.70 6.03 -6.95
CA ILE A 95 9.94 5.68 -8.37
C ILE A 95 8.92 6.23 -9.36
N ALA A 96 7.99 7.07 -8.90
CA ALA A 96 6.99 7.67 -9.75
C ALA A 96 7.07 9.20 -9.66
N ASP A 97 6.56 9.87 -10.69
CA ASP A 97 6.53 11.32 -10.73
C ASP A 97 5.69 11.86 -9.58
N GLY A 98 6.27 12.79 -8.83
CA GLY A 98 5.65 13.33 -7.61
C GLY A 98 5.46 12.30 -6.49
N ALA A 99 6.08 11.11 -6.59
CA ALA A 99 5.91 10.06 -5.61
C ALA A 99 6.87 10.26 -4.43
N THR A 100 6.47 9.92 -3.21
CA THR A 100 7.26 10.13 -1.99
C THR A 100 7.21 8.89 -1.12
N ALA A 101 8.37 8.34 -0.78
CA ALA A 101 8.57 7.15 0.04
C ALA A 101 9.46 7.46 1.24
N ILE A 102 8.93 7.29 2.46
CA ILE A 102 9.62 7.71 3.68
C ILE A 102 9.50 6.61 4.74
N GLY A 103 10.63 6.22 5.33
CA GLY A 103 10.77 5.16 6.32
C GLY A 103 11.74 4.06 5.87
N ALA A 104 12.21 3.25 6.81
CA ALA A 104 13.11 2.14 6.50
C ALA A 104 12.39 1.09 5.63
N GLY A 105 12.89 0.87 4.41
CA GLY A 105 12.33 -0.09 3.45
C GLY A 105 10.96 0.28 2.84
N VAL A 106 10.50 1.53 2.96
CA VAL A 106 9.18 1.94 2.44
C VAL A 106 9.27 2.39 0.98
N THR A 107 8.26 2.04 0.17
CA THR A 107 8.11 2.48 -1.23
C THR A 107 6.75 3.12 -1.42
N ALA A 108 6.66 4.33 -1.96
CA ALA A 108 5.38 5.00 -2.13
C ALA A 108 5.24 5.93 -3.35
N ALA A 109 3.97 5.97 -3.77
CA ALA A 109 3.15 7.03 -4.35
C ALA A 109 2.88 7.08 -5.88
N ALA A 110 1.80 7.84 -6.19
CA ALA A 110 1.05 7.92 -7.45
C ALA A 110 0.31 6.63 -7.88
N VAL A 111 -0.34 5.95 -6.92
CA VAL A 111 -1.19 4.79 -7.23
C VAL A 111 -2.53 5.28 -7.79
N ALA A 112 -2.60 5.39 -9.11
CA ALA A 112 -3.85 5.58 -9.81
C ALA A 112 -4.86 4.50 -9.41
N ALA A 113 -6.16 4.78 -9.53
CA ALA A 113 -7.17 3.77 -9.23
C ALA A 113 -6.89 2.52 -10.07
N GLY A 114 -6.81 1.39 -9.38
CA GLY A 114 -6.70 0.10 -10.01
C GLY A 114 -7.90 -0.11 -10.93
N THR A 115 -7.62 -0.47 -12.16
CA THR A 115 -8.67 -0.80 -13.13
C THR A 115 -8.71 -2.30 -13.39
N LYS A 116 -7.68 -3.03 -12.96
CA LYS A 116 -7.53 -4.47 -13.10
C LYS A 116 -7.41 -5.11 -11.72
N GLY A 117 -7.77 -6.38 -11.59
CA GLY A 117 -7.84 -7.08 -10.29
C GLY A 117 -6.51 -7.26 -9.54
N THR A 118 -5.37 -6.94 -10.16
CA THR A 118 -4.02 -7.06 -9.58
C THR A 118 -3.36 -5.71 -9.27
N ASP A 119 -4.01 -4.59 -9.58
CA ASP A 119 -3.45 -3.26 -9.30
C ASP A 119 -3.43 -3.01 -7.78
N ALA A 120 -2.43 -2.25 -7.32
CA ALA A 120 -2.45 -1.77 -5.94
C ALA A 120 -3.75 -1.00 -5.75
N ALA A 121 -4.62 -1.57 -4.92
CA ALA A 121 -5.86 -0.91 -4.58
C ALA A 121 -5.45 0.41 -3.94
N ASN A 122 -5.74 1.49 -4.64
CA ASN A 122 -5.62 2.75 -3.98
C ASN A 122 -6.76 2.82 -2.97
N VAL A 123 -6.55 3.64 -1.95
CA VAL A 123 -7.46 3.70 -0.82
C VAL A 123 -8.87 4.13 -1.27
N ASN A 124 -9.00 4.82 -2.42
CA ASN A 124 -10.28 5.20 -3.00
C ASN A 124 -11.12 3.99 -3.44
N GLN A 125 -10.51 2.95 -4.02
CA GLN A 125 -11.23 1.72 -4.35
C GLN A 125 -11.64 0.94 -3.11
N LEU A 126 -10.78 0.92 -2.09
CA LEU A 126 -11.09 0.27 -0.83
C LEU A 126 -12.24 0.98 -0.10
N ASN A 127 -12.31 2.30 -0.15
CA ASN A 127 -13.40 3.08 0.45
C ASN A 127 -14.73 2.86 -0.28
N LYS A 128 -14.71 2.86 -1.61
CA LYS A 128 -15.90 2.50 -2.40
C LYS A 128 -16.42 1.12 -2.03
N LEU A 129 -15.53 0.12 -1.97
CA LEU A 129 -15.90 -1.23 -1.54
C LEU A 129 -16.50 -1.23 -0.13
N ARG A 130 -15.94 -0.46 0.81
CA ARG A 130 -16.48 -0.36 2.18
C ARG A 130 -17.87 0.27 2.22
N GLU A 131 -18.14 1.26 1.38
CA GLU A 131 -19.46 1.89 1.23
C GLU A 131 -20.48 0.91 0.65
N ASP A 132 -20.10 0.22 -0.43
CA ASP A 132 -20.94 -0.79 -1.10
C ASP A 132 -21.28 -1.93 -0.14
N VAL A 133 -20.27 -2.49 0.54
CA VAL A 133 -20.46 -3.53 1.56
C VAL A 133 -21.36 -3.02 2.69
N GLY A 134 -21.20 -1.75 3.12
CA GLY A 134 -22.06 -1.15 4.13
C GLY A 134 -23.51 -1.01 3.68
N ALA A 135 -23.76 -0.65 2.43
CA ALA A 135 -25.11 -0.59 1.85
C ALA A 135 -25.72 -1.99 1.74
N ASP A 136 -24.98 -2.96 1.23
CA ASP A 136 -25.39 -4.35 1.09
C ASP A 136 -25.70 -4.99 2.45
N MET A 137 -24.87 -4.75 3.47
CA MET A 137 -25.12 -5.25 4.82
C MET A 137 -26.41 -4.69 5.41
N ARG A 138 -26.73 -3.39 5.19
CA ARG A 138 -28.00 -2.81 5.65
C ARG A 138 -29.19 -3.39 4.89
N SER A 139 -29.03 -3.65 3.60
CA SER A 139 -30.04 -4.32 2.78
C SER A 139 -30.30 -5.74 3.29
N LEU A 140 -29.23 -6.52 3.49
CA LEU A 140 -29.30 -7.86 4.05
C LEU A 140 -29.92 -7.88 5.45
N GLN A 141 -29.49 -6.99 6.34
CA GLN A 141 -30.06 -6.86 7.69
C GLN A 141 -31.57 -6.60 7.62
N ARG A 142 -31.98 -5.70 6.73
CA ARG A 142 -33.37 -5.33 6.54
C ARG A 142 -34.20 -6.50 6.03
N SER A 143 -33.79 -7.18 4.95
CA SER A 143 -34.49 -8.35 4.42
C SER A 143 -34.48 -9.53 5.39
N ALA A 144 -33.39 -9.75 6.13
CA ALA A 144 -33.32 -10.82 7.12
C ALA A 144 -34.27 -10.57 8.31
N TYR A 145 -34.23 -9.37 8.90
CA TYR A 145 -35.07 -9.03 10.04
C TYR A 145 -36.54 -8.85 9.64
N SER A 146 -36.81 -8.29 8.46
CA SER A 146 -38.16 -8.25 7.92
C SER A 146 -38.69 -9.66 7.64
N GLY A 147 -37.85 -10.58 7.15
CA GLY A 147 -38.21 -11.99 6.97
C GLY A 147 -38.63 -12.68 8.27
N VAL A 148 -37.90 -12.43 9.37
CA VAL A 148 -38.29 -12.91 10.71
C VAL A 148 -39.63 -12.30 11.14
N ALA A 149 -39.82 -10.99 10.93
CA ALA A 149 -41.09 -10.35 11.20
C ALA A 149 -42.24 -10.95 10.36
N ALA A 150 -41.97 -11.28 9.09
CA ALA A 150 -42.93 -11.92 8.19
C ALA A 150 -43.34 -13.29 8.68
N ALA A 151 -42.38 -14.12 9.12
CA ALA A 151 -42.65 -15.42 9.72
C ALA A 151 -43.51 -15.31 11.00
N MET A 152 -43.27 -14.29 11.83
CA MET A 152 -44.10 -14.02 13.01
C MET A 152 -45.50 -13.50 12.67
N ALA A 153 -45.64 -12.79 11.55
CA ALA A 153 -46.92 -12.23 11.11
C ALA A 153 -47.88 -13.31 10.54
N MET A 154 -47.38 -14.48 10.17
CA MET A 154 -48.18 -15.56 9.59
C MET A 154 -49.04 -16.28 10.65
N PRO A 155 -50.37 -16.14 10.60
CA PRO A 155 -51.25 -16.71 11.62
C PRO A 155 -51.37 -18.23 11.49
N ASN A 156 -51.56 -18.91 12.63
CA ASN A 156 -51.89 -20.34 12.69
C ASN A 156 -53.11 -20.56 13.60
N LEU A 157 -54.28 -20.09 13.16
CA LEU A 157 -55.52 -20.25 13.91
C LEU A 157 -56.20 -21.57 13.53
N MET A 158 -56.72 -22.29 14.53
CA MET A 158 -57.37 -23.59 14.33
C MET A 158 -58.89 -23.43 14.16
N PRO A 159 -59.52 -24.11 13.17
CA PRO A 159 -60.98 -24.13 13.01
C PRO A 159 -61.71 -24.73 14.21
N SER A 160 -62.85 -24.11 14.56
CA SER A 160 -63.66 -24.50 15.72
C SER A 160 -64.32 -25.88 15.57
N ALA A 161 -64.50 -26.36 14.33
CA ALA A 161 -65.15 -27.65 14.05
C ALA A 161 -64.53 -28.31 12.79
N PRO A 162 -64.67 -29.65 12.63
CA PRO A 162 -64.36 -30.37 11.40
C PRO A 162 -65.10 -29.81 10.18
N GLY A 163 -64.48 -29.88 9.00
CA GLY A 163 -65.02 -29.37 7.75
C GLY A 163 -64.99 -27.84 7.60
N LYS A 164 -64.46 -27.11 8.58
CA LYS A 164 -64.40 -25.64 8.55
C LYS A 164 -63.02 -25.12 8.17
N VAL A 165 -63.04 -23.95 7.53
CA VAL A 165 -61.86 -23.15 7.22
C VAL A 165 -61.84 -21.92 8.13
N VAL A 166 -60.68 -21.56 8.66
CA VAL A 166 -60.45 -20.28 9.34
C VAL A 166 -59.48 -19.46 8.50
N MET A 167 -59.86 -18.23 8.18
CA MET A 167 -58.95 -17.23 7.63
C MET A 167 -58.52 -16.27 8.74
N ALA A 168 -57.26 -15.88 8.72
CA ALA A 168 -56.67 -15.03 9.73
C ALA A 168 -55.70 -14.05 9.07
N ALA A 169 -55.51 -12.90 9.71
CA ALA A 169 -54.46 -11.94 9.38
C ALA A 169 -53.69 -11.57 10.65
N GLY A 170 -52.41 -11.26 10.50
CA GLY A 170 -51.50 -10.94 11.59
C GLY A 170 -50.47 -9.89 11.17
N VAL A 171 -49.87 -9.26 12.18
CA VAL A 171 -48.75 -8.34 11.99
C VAL A 171 -47.60 -8.79 12.89
N GLY A 172 -46.38 -8.65 12.40
CA GLY A 172 -45.16 -8.98 13.11
C GLY A 172 -44.22 -7.79 13.11
N ASN A 173 -43.52 -7.58 14.23
CA ASN A 173 -42.45 -6.59 14.30
C ASN A 173 -41.21 -7.23 14.92
N PHE A 174 -40.05 -7.06 14.28
CA PHE A 174 -38.78 -7.54 14.81
C PHE A 174 -37.70 -6.48 14.62
N LYS A 175 -37.07 -6.05 15.73
CA LYS A 175 -36.00 -5.04 15.73
C LYS A 175 -36.32 -3.79 14.89
N GLY A 176 -37.58 -3.32 14.91
CA GLY A 176 -38.03 -2.15 14.15
C GLY A 176 -38.48 -2.42 12.71
N TYR A 177 -38.40 -3.67 12.23
CA TYR A 177 -38.91 -4.08 10.92
C TYR A 177 -40.28 -4.73 11.05
N GLY A 178 -41.27 -4.20 10.35
CA GLY A 178 -42.64 -4.68 10.37
C GLY A 178 -42.97 -5.59 9.18
N ALA A 179 -43.93 -6.48 9.38
CA ALA A 179 -44.52 -7.31 8.35
C ALA A 179 -46.01 -7.59 8.63
N PHE A 180 -46.73 -7.92 7.56
CA PHE A 180 -48.12 -8.33 7.58
C PHE A 180 -48.23 -9.76 7.04
N GLY A 181 -49.13 -10.56 7.60
CA GLY A 181 -49.36 -11.93 7.17
C GLY A 181 -50.85 -12.23 7.09
N ALA A 182 -51.21 -13.13 6.19
CA ALA A 182 -52.55 -13.69 6.09
C ALA A 182 -52.44 -15.19 5.88
N GLY A 183 -53.36 -15.97 6.44
CA GLY A 183 -53.33 -17.41 6.30
C GLY A 183 -54.70 -18.04 6.46
N ALA A 184 -54.83 -19.24 5.93
CA ALA A 184 -56.00 -20.07 6.05
C ALA A 184 -55.63 -21.44 6.62
N THR A 185 -56.46 -21.93 7.54
CA THR A 185 -56.35 -23.28 8.10
C THR A 185 -57.64 -24.03 7.81
N TYR A 186 -57.53 -25.24 7.26
CA TYR A 186 -58.62 -26.18 7.04
C TYR A 186 -58.47 -27.38 7.97
N ARG A 187 -59.59 -27.83 8.55
CA ARG A 187 -59.67 -29.10 9.29
C ARG A 187 -60.58 -30.06 8.51
N SER A 188 -60.08 -31.25 8.23
CA SER A 188 -60.82 -32.31 7.52
C SER A 188 -62.12 -32.66 8.23
N ASP A 189 -63.09 -33.17 7.48
CA ASP A 189 -64.41 -33.59 7.98
C ASP A 189 -64.30 -34.68 9.06
N ASP A 190 -63.31 -35.56 8.94
CA ASP A 190 -63.02 -36.59 9.95
C ASP A 190 -62.34 -36.02 11.21
N GLY A 191 -62.01 -34.73 11.22
CA GLY A 191 -61.30 -34.03 12.31
C GLY A 191 -59.81 -34.38 12.41
N LYS A 192 -59.37 -35.48 11.79
CA LYS A 192 -58.02 -36.05 11.92
C LYS A 192 -56.92 -35.29 11.19
N TRP A 193 -57.24 -34.50 10.17
CA TRP A 193 -56.25 -33.75 9.38
C TRP A 193 -56.44 -32.25 9.53
N LEU A 194 -55.33 -31.55 9.77
CA LEU A 194 -55.25 -30.09 9.80
C LEU A 194 -54.25 -29.62 8.74
N MET A 195 -54.64 -28.66 7.91
CA MET A 195 -53.82 -28.09 6.86
C MET A 195 -53.79 -26.59 7.05
N ASN A 196 -52.61 -25.98 7.12
CA ASN A 196 -52.45 -24.53 7.24
C ASN A 196 -51.56 -24.00 6.11
N GLY A 197 -52.03 -22.96 5.43
CA GLY A 197 -51.26 -22.18 4.46
C GLY A 197 -51.26 -20.72 4.87
N ALA A 198 -50.11 -20.06 4.83
CA ALA A 198 -50.00 -18.64 5.12
C ALA A 198 -49.04 -17.94 4.15
N VAL A 199 -49.30 -16.67 3.88
CA VAL A 199 -48.46 -15.76 3.11
C VAL A 199 -48.16 -14.53 3.94
N SER A 200 -47.01 -13.90 3.70
CA SER A 200 -46.63 -12.67 4.38
C SER A 200 -45.97 -11.69 3.44
N LEU A 201 -46.13 -10.41 3.73
CA LEU A 201 -45.49 -9.29 3.06
C LEU A 201 -44.73 -8.46 4.10
N THR A 202 -43.51 -8.09 3.76
CA THR A 202 -42.70 -7.21 4.59
C THR A 202 -42.85 -5.77 4.13
N GLY A 203 -42.54 -4.79 4.99
CA GLY A 203 -42.49 -3.37 4.60
C GLY A 203 -41.48 -3.03 3.49
N ASN A 204 -40.70 -4.02 3.06
CA ASN A 204 -39.67 -3.93 2.03
C ASN A 204 -40.06 -4.51 0.67
N GLY A 205 -41.27 -5.07 0.56
CA GLY A 205 -41.75 -5.71 -0.67
C GLY A 205 -41.38 -7.19 -0.81
N ASP A 206 -40.63 -7.76 0.15
CA ASP A 206 -40.34 -9.18 0.17
C ASP A 206 -41.58 -9.97 0.63
N ALA A 207 -41.84 -11.10 -0.01
CA ALA A 207 -42.94 -12.01 0.30
C ALA A 207 -42.46 -13.35 0.84
N GLY A 208 -43.24 -13.95 1.74
CA GLY A 208 -42.99 -15.28 2.31
C GLY A 208 -44.21 -16.18 2.21
N VAL A 209 -43.99 -17.48 2.19
CA VAL A 209 -45.07 -18.50 2.20
C VAL A 209 -44.75 -19.60 3.21
N ARG A 210 -45.76 -20.10 3.90
CA ARG A 210 -45.69 -21.25 4.81
C ARG A 210 -46.81 -22.24 4.46
N ALA A 211 -46.49 -23.53 4.50
CA ALA A 211 -47.45 -24.62 4.45
C ALA A 211 -47.15 -25.62 5.59
N GLN A 212 -48.19 -26.13 6.24
CA GLN A 212 -48.08 -27.07 7.36
C GLN A 212 -49.22 -28.08 7.30
N VAL A 213 -48.96 -29.32 7.74
CA VAL A 213 -49.98 -30.35 7.92
C VAL A 213 -49.81 -31.01 9.30
N GLY A 214 -50.93 -31.30 9.96
CA GLY A 214 -50.98 -32.00 11.23
C GLY A 214 -51.99 -33.14 11.18
N TYR A 215 -51.71 -34.22 11.89
CA TYR A 215 -52.60 -35.36 12.05
C TYR A 215 -52.90 -35.59 13.54
N GLU A 216 -54.18 -35.80 13.87
CA GLU A 216 -54.70 -36.04 15.22
C GLU A 216 -55.24 -37.49 15.29
N PHE A 217 -54.81 -38.25 16.30
CA PHE A 217 -55.10 -39.69 16.46
C PHE A 217 -56.00 -39.98 17.66
#